data_AF-A0A968CBZ3-F1
#
_entry.id   AF-A0A968CBZ3-F1
#
_cell.length_a   1.000
_cell.length_b   1.000
_cell.length_c   1.000
_cell.angle_alpha   90.00
_cell.angle_beta   90.00
_cell.angle_gamma   90.00
#
_symmetry.space_group_name_H-M   'P 1'
#
loop_
_entity.id
_entity.type
_entity.pdbx_description
1 polymer ?
#
loop_
_entity_poly.entity_id
_entity_poly.type
_entity_poly.pdbx_seq_one_letter_code
_entity_poly.pdbx_strand_id
1 'polypeptide(L)' 'VVRRNAFGRQVDSFEADLEIVGREAPIRAVFIRAPWIEKVGDGVEVLASVGEHPVLVRQANILATSFHPELTGDGRL' A
#
# COMPACT_ATOMS: atom_id res chain seq x y z
N VAL A 1 -11.01 -7.25 -5.79
CA VAL A 1 -11.65 -6.13 -6.52
C VAL A 1 -11.11 -4.85 -5.92
N VAL A 2 -10.74 -3.86 -6.74
CA VAL A 2 -10.18 -2.58 -6.27
C VAL A 2 -11.25 -1.51 -6.42
N ARG A 3 -11.64 -0.84 -5.32
CA ARG A 3 -12.63 0.24 -5.37
C ARG A 3 -11.92 1.58 -5.55
N ARG A 4 -12.32 2.32 -6.59
CA ARG A 4 -11.88 3.70 -6.81
C ARG A 4 -12.60 4.62 -5.80
N ASN A 5 -11.85 5.30 -4.93
CA ASN A 5 -12.32 6.32 -3.97
C ASN A 5 -13.26 5.84 -2.84
N ALA A 6 -12.75 5.19 -1.80
CA ALA A 6 -13.50 4.84 -0.58
C ALA A 6 -13.18 5.71 0.66
N PHE A 7 -12.44 6.82 0.51
CA PHE A 7 -12.16 7.79 1.60
C PHE A 7 -13.13 8.89 1.24
N GLY A 8 -14.10 9.16 2.11
CA GLY A 8 -15.15 10.15 1.88
C GLY A 8 -14.61 11.52 1.48
N ARG A 9 -15.51 12.38 0.98
CA ARG A 9 -15.21 13.67 0.30
C ARG A 9 -13.98 14.40 0.90
N GLN A 10 -12.91 14.38 0.10
CA GLN A 10 -11.82 15.35 0.06
C GLN A 10 -10.85 15.36 1.26
N VAL A 11 -9.85 14.47 1.23
CA VAL A 11 -8.48 14.79 1.66
C VAL A 11 -7.50 14.24 0.62
N ASP A 12 -6.86 15.17 -0.09
CA ASP A 12 -5.82 14.97 -1.09
C ASP A 12 -4.55 14.47 -0.44
N SER A 13 -4.16 13.24 -0.75
CA SER A 13 -2.90 12.63 -0.34
C SER A 13 -2.63 12.52 1.17
N PHE A 14 -1.99 11.44 1.60
CA PHE A 14 -1.51 11.30 2.97
C PHE A 14 -0.23 10.49 3.02
N GLU A 15 0.49 10.60 4.12
CA GLU A 15 1.72 9.85 4.38
C GLU A 15 1.53 8.93 5.58
N ALA A 16 2.11 7.73 5.51
CA ALA A 16 2.18 6.81 6.64
C ALA A 16 3.50 6.05 6.63
N ASP A 17 4.02 5.72 7.82
CA ASP A 17 5.13 4.79 7.95
C ASP A 17 4.59 3.35 7.96
N LEU A 18 5.05 2.53 7.01
CA LEU A 18 4.59 1.16 6.82
C LEU A 18 5.62 0.17 7.37
N GLU A 19 5.17 -0.67 8.29
CA GLU A 19 5.88 -1.90 8.62
C GLU A 19 5.67 -2.92 7.50
N ILE A 20 6.77 -3.42 6.94
CA ILE A 20 6.74 -4.38 5.83
C ILE A 20 7.27 -5.71 6.33
N VAL A 21 6.50 -6.78 6.09
CA VAL A 21 6.92 -8.15 6.39
C VAL A 21 8.28 -8.44 5.75
N GLY A 22 9.24 -8.85 6.57
CA GLY A 22 10.61 -9.16 6.14
C GLY A 22 11.55 -7.95 6.04
N ARG A 23 11.15 -6.76 6.51
CA ARG A 23 12.04 -5.60 6.67
C ARG A 23 12.18 -5.20 8.14
N GLU A 24 13.39 -4.75 8.50
CA GLU A 24 13.72 -4.34 9.87
C GLU A 24 13.31 -2.90 10.19
N ALA A 25 13.11 -2.06 9.17
CA ALA A 25 12.75 -0.65 9.33
C ALA A 25 11.50 -0.31 8.52
N PRO A 26 10.62 0.55 9.04
CA PRO A 26 9.46 1.01 8.30
C PRO A 26 9.87 1.84 7.08
N ILE A 27 8.99 1.86 6.09
CA ILE A 27 9.15 2.67 4.87
C ILE A 27 8.08 3.77 4.88
N ARG A 28 8.50 5.00 4.59
CA ARG A 28 7.56 6.10 4.38
C ARG A 28 6.79 5.85 3.09
N ALA A 29 5.46 5.86 3.15
CA ALA A 29 4.59 5.68 2.01
C ALA A 29 3.74 6.93 1.75
N VAL A 30 3.76 7.41 0.51
CA VAL A 30 2.95 8.55 0.04
C VAL A 30 1.76 8.01 -0.74
N PHE A 31 0.55 8.25 -0.25
CA PHE A 31 -0.69 7.86 -0.88
C PHE A 31 -1.26 9.06 -1.61
N ILE A 32 -1.57 8.95 -2.90
CA ILE A 32 -2.23 10.02 -3.66
C ILE A 32 -3.49 9.46 -4.28
N ARG A 33 -4.66 9.92 -3.81
CA ARG A 33 -5.97 9.42 -4.26
C ARG A 33 -6.05 7.89 -4.26
N ALA A 34 -5.43 7.26 -3.26
CA ALA A 34 -5.19 5.83 -3.27
C ALA A 34 -6.51 5.03 -3.20
N PRO A 35 -6.71 4.08 -4.12
CA PRO A 35 -7.78 3.09 -3.98
C PRO A 35 -7.40 2.05 -2.91
N TRP A 36 -8.39 1.31 -2.44
CA TRP A 36 -8.30 0.32 -1.37
C TRP A 36 -8.39 -1.06 -1.98
N ILE A 37 -7.64 -1.99 -1.40
CA ILE A 37 -7.81 -3.40 -1.68
C ILE A 37 -8.93 -3.90 -0.76
N GLU A 38 -10.12 -4.15 -1.32
CA GLU A 38 -11.26 -4.69 -0.56
C GLU A 38 -11.17 -6.22 -0.40
N LYS A 39 -10.50 -6.90 -1.32
CA LYS A 39 -10.33 -8.35 -1.28
C LYS A 39 -9.07 -8.77 -2.01
N VAL A 40 -8.24 -9.55 -1.31
CA VAL A 40 -7.11 -10.29 -1.88
C VAL A 40 -7.60 -11.68 -2.33
N GLY A 41 -7.07 -12.16 -3.45
CA GLY A 41 -7.36 -13.51 -3.96
C GLY A 41 -6.44 -14.56 -3.36
N ASP A 42 -6.71 -15.83 -3.64
CA ASP A 42 -5.85 -16.93 -3.19
C ASP A 42 -4.44 -16.81 -3.78
N GLY A 43 -3.43 -17.06 -2.94
CA GLY A 43 -2.01 -16.94 -3.32
C GLY A 43 -1.46 -15.51 -3.34
N VAL A 44 -2.24 -14.51 -2.89
CA VAL A 44 -1.74 -13.15 -2.64
C VAL A 44 -1.24 -13.05 -1.20
N GLU A 45 0.02 -12.65 -1.06
CA GLU A 45 0.65 -12.33 0.22
C GLU A 45 0.50 -10.83 0.51
N VAL A 46 0.01 -10.50 1.71
CA VAL A 46 -0.05 -9.10 2.18
C VAL A 46 1.22 -8.81 2.95
N LEU A 47 2.01 -7.84 2.46
CA LEU A 47 3.28 -7.47 3.07
C LEU A 47 3.16 -6.23 3.96
N ALA A 48 2.17 -5.35 3.72
CA ALA A 48 1.86 -4.22 4.59
C ALA A 48 0.40 -3.77 4.45
N SER A 49 -0.14 -3.22 5.54
CA SER A 49 -1.50 -2.70 5.64
C SER A 49 -1.52 -1.35 6.36
N VAL A 50 -2.50 -0.50 6.01
CA VAL A 50 -2.89 0.68 6.80
C VAL A 50 -4.24 0.39 7.43
N GLY A 51 -4.26 0.22 8.76
CA GLY A 51 -5.43 -0.34 9.44
C GLY A 51 -5.77 -1.73 8.89
N GLU A 52 -7.01 -1.94 8.49
CA GLU A 52 -7.47 -3.22 7.91
C GLU A 52 -7.28 -3.32 6.39
N HIS A 53 -6.66 -2.32 5.76
CA HIS A 53 -6.56 -2.23 4.31
C HIS A 53 -5.16 -2.62 3.82
N PRO A 54 -5.01 -3.68 3.00
CA PRO A 54 -3.74 -4.01 2.35
C PRO A 54 -3.29 -2.89 1.42
N VAL A 55 -2.01 -2.51 1.51
CA VAL A 55 -1.40 -1.43 0.70
C VAL A 55 -0.14 -1.87 -0.05
N LEU A 56 0.47 -2.98 0.36
CA LEU A 56 1.55 -3.65 -0.36
C LEU A 56 1.24 -5.15 -0.40
N VAL A 57 1.12 -5.70 -1.60
CA VAL A 57 0.85 -7.11 -1.81
C VAL A 57 1.82 -7.71 -2.82
N ARG A 58 2.01 -9.02 -2.70
CA ARG A 58 2.83 -9.82 -3.61
C ARG A 58 2.04 -11.03 -4.10
N GLN A 59 2.14 -11.31 -5.38
CA GLN A 59 1.66 -12.57 -5.96
C GLN A 59 2.75 -13.10 -6.89
N ALA A 60 3.37 -14.22 -6.50
CA ALA A 60 4.55 -14.77 -7.17
C ALA A 60 5.67 -13.71 -7.34
N ASN A 61 5.97 -13.29 -8.57
CA ASN A 61 6.98 -12.30 -8.92
C ASN A 61 6.39 -10.89 -9.18
N ILE A 62 5.11 -10.68 -8.90
CA ILE A 62 4.43 -9.40 -9.07
C ILE A 62 4.28 -8.73 -7.70
N LEU A 63 4.70 -7.47 -7.62
CA LEU A 63 4.48 -6.57 -6.49
C LEU A 63 3.45 -5.52 -6.88
N ALA A 64 2.50 -5.21 -6.00
CA ALA A 64 1.55 -4.12 -6.21
C ALA A 64 1.46 -3.24 -4.95
N THR A 65 1.54 -1.93 -5.14
CA THR A 65 1.40 -0.91 -4.10
C THR A 65 0.18 -0.03 -4.37
N SER A 66 -0.46 0.44 -3.30
CA SER A 66 -1.47 1.51 -3.37
C SER A 66 -0.88 2.90 -3.06
N PHE A 67 0.43 2.96 -2.82
CA PHE A 67 1.20 4.16 -2.56
C PHE A 67 2.31 4.33 -3.60
N HIS A 68 2.93 5.50 -3.59
CA HIS A 68 3.98 5.95 -4.48
C HIS A 68 5.34 5.92 -3.79
N PRO A 69 6.02 4.77 -3.77
CA PRO A 69 7.34 4.68 -3.15
C PRO A 69 8.38 5.58 -3.81
N GLU A 70 8.25 5.83 -5.11
CA GLU A 70 9.11 6.71 -5.89
C GLU A 70 9.12 8.16 -5.38
N LEU A 71 8.04 8.60 -4.72
CA LEU A 71 7.91 9.97 -4.20
C LEU A 71 8.60 10.18 -2.85
N THR A 72 9.05 9.10 -2.21
CA THR A 72 9.67 9.15 -0.88
C THR A 72 11.20 9.23 -0.96
N GLY A 73 11.77 9.05 -2.15
CA GLY A 73 13.22 8.95 -2.37
C GLY A 73 13.84 7.68 -1.78
N ASP A 74 13.04 6.81 -1.18
CA ASP A 74 13.48 5.59 -0.52
C ASP A 74 13.56 4.43 -1.53
N GLY A 75 14.75 4.21 -2.08
CA GLY A 75 15.03 3.16 -3.06
C GLY A 75 15.09 1.74 -2.50
N ARG A 76 14.67 1.51 -1.25
CA ARG A 76 14.77 0.20 -0.59
C ARG A 76 13.71 -0.80 -1.04
N LEU A 77 12.76 -0.42 -1.90
CA LEU A 77 11.60 -1.23 -2.28
C LEU A 77 11.87 -2.34 -3.29
#